data_AF-A0A816D7C4-F1
#
_entry.id   AF-A0A816D7C4-F1
#
_cell.length_a   1.000
_cell.length_b   1.000
_cell.length_c   1.000
_cell.angle_alpha   90.00
_cell.angle_beta   90.00
_cell.angle_gamma   90.00
#
_symmetry.space_group_name_H-M   'P 1'
#
loop_
_entity.id
_entity.type
_entity.pdbx_description
1 polymer ?
#
loop_
_entity_poly.entity_id
_entity_poly.type
_entity_poly.pdbx_seq_one_letter_code
_entity_poly.pdbx_strand_id
1 'polypeptide(L)'
;TDGAPTDPNGNVDIQSLESLMRNERQANTTYVTFLACTDDDSSVAYLSQWDRNMQNVDVVDDYKSEREEIRRNRGANYPFSFGDYVAKALLGSVDTQMDQLDEGAYNNNNNNNFRRF
;
A
#
# COMPACT_ATOMS: atom_id res chain seq x y z
N THR A 1 8.11 6.30 -1.17
CA THR A 1 9.21 7.27 -1.29
C THR A 1 8.59 8.61 -1.60
N ASP A 2 9.37 9.68 -1.69
CA ASP A 2 8.93 11.00 -2.15
C ASP A 2 9.22 11.24 -3.65
N GLY A 3 10.10 10.42 -4.25
CA GLY A 3 10.42 10.47 -5.68
C GLY A 3 9.61 9.51 -6.54
N ALA A 4 9.33 9.94 -7.77
CA ALA A 4 8.84 9.09 -8.86
C ALA A 4 10.01 8.26 -9.45
N PRO A 5 9.76 7.02 -9.92
CA PRO A 5 10.78 6.24 -10.62
C PRO A 5 11.19 6.95 -11.92
N THR A 6 12.47 6.90 -12.25
CA THR A 6 13.02 7.50 -13.46
C THR A 6 13.83 6.52 -14.31
N ASP A 7 13.88 6.79 -15.61
CA ASP A 7 14.78 6.13 -16.55
C ASP A 7 16.25 6.58 -16.34
N PRO A 8 17.24 5.97 -17.01
CA PRO A 8 18.64 6.40 -16.92
C PRO A 8 18.92 7.84 -17.37
N ASN A 9 17.97 8.51 -18.03
CA ASN A 9 18.08 9.91 -18.44
C ASN A 9 17.40 10.87 -17.45
N GLY A 10 16.77 10.36 -16.39
CA GLY A 10 16.06 11.14 -15.39
C GLY A 10 14.59 11.47 -15.74
N ASN A 11 14.03 10.88 -16.79
CA ASN A 11 12.61 11.04 -17.13
C ASN A 11 11.74 10.12 -16.26
N VAL A 12 10.58 10.58 -15.82
CA VAL A 12 9.64 9.74 -15.05
C VAL A 12 9.21 8.53 -15.87
N ASP A 13 9.34 7.34 -15.28
CA ASP A 13 9.03 6.06 -15.93
C ASP A 13 8.34 5.09 -14.95
N ILE A 14 7.07 5.37 -14.69
CA ILE A 14 6.21 4.54 -13.84
C ILE A 14 5.90 3.20 -14.52
N GLN A 15 5.83 3.17 -15.86
CA GLN A 15 5.47 1.98 -16.62
C GLN A 15 6.51 0.88 -16.52
N SER A 16 7.80 1.24 -16.57
CA SER A 16 8.87 0.26 -16.37
C SER A 16 8.86 -0.34 -14.97
N LEU A 17 8.63 0.49 -13.93
CA LEU A 17 8.49 -0.03 -12.56
C LEU A 17 7.25 -0.93 -12.43
N GLU A 18 6.12 -0.56 -13.05
CA GLU A 18 4.93 -1.40 -13.05
C GLU A 18 5.19 -2.76 -13.72
N SER A 19 5.85 -2.75 -14.88
CA SER A 19 6.21 -3.98 -15.60
C SER A 19 7.10 -4.87 -14.73
N LEU A 20 8.09 -4.29 -14.05
CA LEU A 20 8.94 -5.04 -13.12
C LEU A 20 8.10 -5.65 -11.99
N MET A 21 7.23 -4.86 -11.36
CA MET A 21 6.40 -5.31 -10.23
C MET A 21 5.40 -6.41 -10.61
N ARG A 22 4.89 -6.40 -11.85
CA ARG A 22 3.92 -7.38 -12.36
C ARG A 22 4.56 -8.63 -12.95
N ASN A 23 5.63 -8.45 -13.72
CA ASN A 23 6.13 -9.49 -14.63
C ASN A 23 7.46 -10.09 -14.18
N GLU A 24 8.27 -9.35 -13.43
CA GLU A 24 9.64 -9.77 -13.08
C GLU A 24 9.78 -10.11 -11.59
N ARG A 25 9.11 -9.36 -10.72
CA ARG A 25 9.03 -9.64 -9.29
C ARG A 25 8.47 -11.05 -9.07
N GLN A 26 9.14 -11.83 -8.23
CA GLN A 26 8.66 -13.15 -7.81
C GLN A 26 7.53 -12.99 -6.78
N ALA A 27 6.33 -12.62 -7.22
CA ALA A 27 5.21 -12.17 -6.38
C ALA A 27 4.85 -13.14 -5.23
N ASN A 28 5.02 -14.45 -5.44
CA ASN A 28 4.73 -15.47 -4.42
C ASN A 28 5.70 -15.48 -3.23
N THR A 29 6.89 -14.89 -3.39
CA THR A 29 7.96 -14.92 -2.38
C THR A 29 8.53 -13.56 -2.04
N THR A 30 8.20 -12.53 -2.82
CA THR A 30 8.73 -11.17 -2.67
C THR A 30 7.61 -10.22 -2.27
N TYR A 31 7.69 -9.77 -1.03
CA TYR A 31 6.80 -8.80 -0.42
C TYR A 31 7.37 -7.40 -0.57
N VAL A 32 6.52 -6.43 -0.90
CA VAL A 32 6.95 -5.05 -1.13
C VAL A 32 6.00 -4.10 -0.42
N THR A 33 6.53 -3.26 0.46
CA THR A 33 5.78 -2.14 1.02
C THR A 33 6.38 -0.83 0.51
N PHE A 34 5.56 0.03 -0.09
CA PHE A 34 5.96 1.38 -0.46
C PHE A 34 5.56 2.34 0.65
N LEU A 35 6.53 3.00 1.28
CA LEU A 35 6.24 4.09 2.23
C LEU A 35 6.09 5.39 1.45
N ALA A 36 4.88 5.75 1.02
CA ALA A 36 4.61 7.02 0.37
C ALA A 36 4.83 8.14 1.40
N CYS A 37 5.75 9.06 1.10
CA CYS A 37 6.03 10.22 1.95
C CYS A 37 5.92 11.46 1.07
N THR A 38 4.80 11.61 0.35
CA THR A 38 4.60 12.65 -0.66
C THR A 38 3.19 13.18 -0.64
N ASP A 39 3.06 14.49 -0.77
CA ASP A 39 1.77 15.17 -0.97
C ASP A 39 1.38 15.24 -2.47
N ASP A 40 2.15 14.59 -3.36
CA ASP A 40 1.83 14.49 -4.78
C ASP A 40 0.76 13.43 -5.03
N ASP A 41 -0.48 13.90 -5.17
CA ASP A 41 -1.67 13.09 -5.48
C ASP A 41 -1.46 12.12 -6.65
N SER A 42 -0.65 12.51 -7.65
CA SER A 42 -0.41 11.66 -8.82
C SER A 42 0.43 10.44 -8.48
N SER A 43 1.39 10.59 -7.55
CA SER A 43 2.23 9.52 -7.05
C SER A 43 1.46 8.58 -6.12
N VAL A 44 0.61 9.14 -5.26
CA VAL A 44 -0.27 8.36 -4.38
C VAL A 44 -1.25 7.52 -5.22
N ALA A 45 -1.84 8.10 -6.27
CA ALA A 45 -2.87 7.44 -7.06
C ALA A 45 -2.43 6.11 -7.71
N TYR A 46 -1.25 6.06 -8.34
CA TYR A 46 -0.80 4.80 -8.96
C TYR A 46 -0.36 3.77 -7.91
N LEU A 47 0.25 4.21 -6.80
CA LEU A 47 0.63 3.32 -5.70
C LEU A 47 -0.62 2.69 -5.06
N SER A 48 -1.64 3.48 -4.75
CA SER A 48 -2.93 2.96 -4.25
C SER A 48 -3.61 2.01 -5.23
N GLN A 49 -3.36 2.14 -6.54
CA GLN A 49 -3.85 1.16 -7.51
C GLN A 49 -3.07 -0.16 -7.43
N TRP A 50 -1.76 -0.10 -7.16
CA TRP A 50 -0.92 -1.30 -7.07
C TRP A 50 -1.20 -2.09 -5.82
N ASP A 51 -1.31 -1.42 -4.68
CA ASP A 51 -1.77 -1.96 -3.40
C ASP A 51 -3.00 -2.88 -3.57
N ARG A 52 -4.06 -2.36 -4.18
CA ARG A 52 -5.32 -3.09 -4.38
C ARG A 52 -5.24 -4.28 -5.34
N ASN A 53 -4.31 -4.23 -6.30
CA ASN A 53 -4.33 -5.11 -7.47
C ASN A 53 -3.10 -6.01 -7.63
N MET A 54 -2.07 -5.85 -6.80
CA MET A 54 -0.85 -6.65 -6.83
C MET A 54 -0.73 -7.49 -5.57
N GLN A 55 -0.50 -8.79 -5.73
CA GLN A 55 -0.29 -9.70 -4.61
C GLN A 55 0.96 -9.29 -3.81
N ASN A 56 0.89 -9.35 -2.48
CA ASN A 56 2.03 -9.09 -1.58
C ASN A 56 2.64 -7.69 -1.78
N VAL A 57 1.81 -6.71 -2.09
CA VAL A 57 2.17 -5.29 -2.18
C VAL A 57 1.27 -4.53 -1.21
N ASP A 58 1.87 -3.62 -0.47
CA ASP A 58 1.21 -2.71 0.47
C ASP A 58 1.75 -1.28 0.26
N VAL A 59 0.93 -0.28 0.52
CA VAL A 59 1.31 1.13 0.44
C VAL A 59 0.92 1.81 1.75
N VAL A 60 1.92 2.31 2.45
CA VAL A 60 1.75 2.98 3.73
C VAL A 60 2.09 4.45 3.55
N ASP A 61 1.19 5.34 3.95
CA ASP A 61 1.42 6.79 3.90
C ASP A 61 2.23 7.27 5.12
N ASP A 62 2.48 8.58 5.23
CA ASP A 62 3.12 9.12 6.43
C ASP A 62 2.28 8.85 7.69
N TYR A 63 2.95 8.73 8.84
CA TYR A 63 2.30 8.37 10.11
C TYR A 63 1.06 9.22 10.46
N LYS A 64 1.04 10.52 10.12
CA LYS A 64 -0.12 11.35 10.46
C LYS A 64 -1.32 10.97 9.59
N SER A 65 -1.13 10.90 8.28
CA SER A 65 -2.16 10.54 7.32
C SER A 65 -2.69 9.12 7.59
N GLU A 66 -1.78 8.16 7.75
CA GLU A 66 -2.06 6.77 8.10
C GLU A 66 -2.92 6.66 9.38
N ARG A 67 -2.51 7.34 10.45
CA ARG A 67 -3.25 7.34 11.72
C ARG A 67 -4.64 7.96 11.57
N GLU A 68 -4.78 8.99 10.75
CA GLU A 68 -6.08 9.60 10.49
C GLU A 68 -7.01 8.65 9.74
N GLU A 69 -6.52 7.94 8.74
CA GLU A 69 -7.30 6.95 7.97
C GLU A 69 -7.75 5.79 8.84
N ILE A 70 -6.83 5.20 9.62
CA ILE A 70 -7.16 4.16 10.60
C ILE A 70 -8.23 4.65 11.57
N ARG A 71 -8.14 5.89 12.06
CA ARG A 71 -9.16 6.44 12.97
C ARG A 71 -10.48 6.74 12.27
N ARG A 72 -10.48 7.12 11.00
CA ARG A 72 -11.71 7.28 10.21
C ARG A 72 -12.42 5.93 10.06
N ASN A 73 -11.68 4.84 9.86
CA ASN A 73 -12.24 3.51 9.58
C ASN A 73 -12.51 2.64 10.82
N ARG A 74 -11.69 2.78 11.88
CA ARG A 74 -11.80 2.00 13.14
C ARG A 74 -12.44 2.79 14.28
N GLY A 75 -12.61 4.10 14.10
CA GLY A 75 -13.19 5.02 15.09
C GLY A 75 -12.16 6.00 15.65
N ALA A 76 -12.62 7.22 15.97
CA ALA A 76 -11.75 8.36 16.30
C ALA A 76 -10.79 8.12 17.49
N ASN A 77 -11.15 7.21 18.39
CA ASN A 77 -10.39 6.85 19.59
C ASN A 77 -9.56 5.56 19.42
N TYR A 78 -9.47 5.00 18.21
CA TYR A 78 -8.69 3.79 17.97
C TYR A 78 -7.21 4.03 18.37
N PRO A 79 -6.63 3.16 19.21
CA PRO A 79 -5.25 3.28 19.62
C PRO A 79 -4.35 2.88 18.46
N PHE A 80 -3.60 3.86 17.94
CA PHE A 80 -2.58 3.64 16.92
C PHE A 80 -1.41 4.57 17.23
N SER A 81 -0.30 3.96 17.63
CA SER A 81 0.93 4.62 18.02
C SER A 81 1.94 4.63 16.89
N PHE A 82 3.05 5.35 17.08
CA PHE A 82 4.16 5.30 16.15
C PHE A 82 4.82 3.91 16.07
N GLY A 83 4.78 3.12 17.17
CA GLY A 83 5.27 1.74 17.14
C GLY A 83 4.40 0.83 16.26
N ASP A 84 3.08 1.01 16.31
CA ASP A 84 2.13 0.29 15.46
C ASP A 84 2.33 0.66 13.98
N TYR A 85 2.61 1.93 13.71
CA TYR A 85 2.98 2.42 12.38
C TYR A 85 4.24 1.75 11.83
N VAL A 86 5.31 1.66 12.63
CA VAL A 86 6.54 0.97 12.20
C VAL A 86 6.27 -0.51 11.93
N ALA A 87 5.44 -1.17 12.76
CA ALA A 87 5.06 -2.55 12.53
C ALA A 87 4.28 -2.71 11.21
N LYS A 88 3.27 -1.88 10.95
CA LYS A 88 2.52 -1.87 9.68
C LYS A 88 3.45 -1.62 8.49
N ALA A 89 4.32 -0.62 8.55
CA ALA A 89 5.26 -0.31 7.47
C ALA A 89 6.24 -1.45 7.13
N LEU A 90 6.51 -2.35 8.07
CA LEU A 90 7.41 -3.50 7.87
C LEU A 90 6.67 -4.79 7.48
N LEU A 91 5.44 -4.95 7.95
CA LEU A 91 4.72 -6.22 7.91
C LEU A 91 3.41 -6.16 7.13
N GLY A 92 2.92 -4.99 6.73
CA GLY A 92 1.61 -4.85 6.09
C GLY A 92 1.48 -5.65 4.80
N SER A 93 2.52 -5.66 3.95
CA SER A 93 2.53 -6.54 2.75
C SER A 93 2.49 -8.03 3.07
N VAL A 94 2.90 -8.45 4.27
CA VAL A 94 2.99 -9.85 4.72
C VAL A 94 1.75 -10.28 5.51
N ASP A 95 1.24 -9.40 6.38
CA ASP A 95 0.15 -9.66 7.30
C ASP A 95 -1.10 -8.89 6.89
N THR A 96 -2.06 -9.63 6.35
CA THR A 96 -3.33 -9.08 5.86
C THR A 96 -4.17 -8.37 6.94
N GLN A 97 -3.96 -8.65 8.22
CA GLN A 97 -4.69 -7.94 9.27
C GLN A 97 -4.11 -6.54 9.50
N MET A 98 -2.79 -6.40 9.38
CA MET A 98 -2.11 -5.09 9.43
C MET A 98 -2.39 -4.26 8.19
N ASP A 99 -2.40 -4.89 7.02
CA ASP A 99 -2.81 -4.30 5.74
C ASP A 99 -4.22 -3.69 5.86
N GLN A 100 -5.18 -4.43 6.38
CA GLN A 100 -6.57 -3.99 6.46
C GLN A 100 -6.85 -2.88 7.49
N LEU A 101 -5.90 -2.46 8.33
CA LEU A 101 -6.18 -1.53 9.44
C LEU A 101 -6.79 -0.19 8.99
N ASP A 102 -6.27 0.34 7.89
CA ASP A 102 -6.69 1.55 7.19
C ASP A 102 -7.73 1.29 6.10
N GLU A 103 -8.05 0.03 5.79
CA GLU A 103 -9.17 -0.30 4.90
C GLU A 103 -10.52 -0.21 5.65
N GLY A 104 -11.44 0.61 5.14
CA GLY A 104 -12.83 0.62 5.60
C GLY A 104 -13.55 -0.69 5.24
N ALA A 105 -14.57 -1.09 6.01
CA ALA A 105 -15.39 -2.26 5.70
C ALA A 105 -15.99 -2.14 4.29
N TYR A 106 -15.38 -2.81 3.31
CA TYR A 106 -15.92 -2.90 1.96
C TYR A 106 -17.25 -3.66 2.02
N ASN A 107 -18.36 -2.99 1.66
CA ASN A 107 -19.66 -3.64 1.47
C ASN A 107 -19.53 -4.67 0.34
N ASN A 108 -19.28 -5.92 0.72
CA ASN A 108 -19.08 -7.04 -0.18
C ASN A 108 -20.43 -7.56 -0.69
N ASN A 109 -21.06 -6.79 -1.58
CA ASN A 109 -22.27 -7.19 -2.32
C ASN A 109 -21.92 -7.76 -3.70
N ASN A 110 -20.77 -8.43 -3.85
CA ASN A 110 -20.48 -9.24 -5.02
C ASN A 110 -19.85 -10.57 -4.59
N ASN A 111 -20.70 -11.60 -4.53
CA ASN A 111 -20.28 -12.98 -4.68
C ASN A 111 -19.39 -13.08 -5.93
N ASN A 112 -18.12 -13.45 -5.76
CA ASN A 112 -17.47 -14.53 -6.52
C ASN A 112 -15.99 -14.68 -6.11
N ASN A 113 -15.71 -15.78 -5.40
CA ASN A 113 -14.54 -16.65 -5.57
C ASN A 113 -13.18 -16.02 -5.94
N PHE A 114 -12.59 -15.24 -5.03
CA PHE A 114 -11.13 -15.23 -4.90
C PHE A 114 -10.76 -15.36 -3.43
N ARG A 115 -10.64 -16.61 -2.99
CA ARG A 115 -9.93 -16.93 -1.75
C ARG A 115 -8.46 -16.58 -2.00
N ARG A 116 -8.03 -15.43 -1.48
CA ARG A 116 -6.62 -15.07 -1.29
C ARG A 116 -6.03 -16.15 -0.37
N PHE A 117 -5.07 -16.92 -0.90
CA PHE A 117 -4.22 -17.83 -0.13
C PHE A 117 -3.00 -17.05 0.36
#